data_AF-Q0BTH9-F1
#
_entry.id   AF-Q0BTH9-F1
#
_cell.length_a   1.000
_cell.length_b   1.000
_cell.length_c   1.000
_cell.angle_alpha   90.00
_cell.angle_beta   90.00
_cell.angle_gamma   90.00
#
_symmetry.space_group_name_H-M   'P 1'
#
loop_
_entity.id
_entity.type
_entity.pdbx_description
1 polymer ?
#
loop_
_entity_poly.entity_id
_entity_poly.type
_entity_poly.pdbx_seq_one_letter_code
_entity_poly.pdbx_strand_id
1 'polypeptide(L)'
;MNKKKDDCGGLSLPSDSVFCSLHANDSIWQHDKKVLRGGKASRDGLEAERIAAQALEADGWQILGRRLRTSAGEIDILAEMDGLLAIVEVKYRPTLSEAAHALGPRQRKRLIAAASYVLAQHPEYGTEGVRFDVIVVDMAGQVRRITDAFRLDEEGWP
;
A
#
# COMPACT_ATOMS: atom_id res chain seq x y z
N MET A 1 -36.39 24.23 33.97
CA MET A 1 -37.34 23.41 33.18
C MET A 1 -36.65 22.14 32.74
N ASN A 2 -37.35 21.02 32.86
CA ASN A 2 -36.84 19.66 32.76
C ASN A 2 -37.29 19.01 31.44
N LYS A 3 -36.49 18.06 30.96
CA LYS A 3 -36.75 17.00 29.96
C LYS A 3 -36.80 17.38 28.47
N LYS A 4 -35.85 16.82 27.71
CA LYS A 4 -36.13 15.78 26.70
C LYS A 4 -34.98 14.78 26.61
N LYS A 5 -35.25 13.54 26.98
CA LYS A 5 -34.61 12.35 26.42
C LYS A 5 -35.49 11.96 25.24
N ASP A 6 -34.92 11.92 24.04
CA ASP A 6 -35.56 11.27 22.90
C ASP A 6 -34.71 10.02 22.59
N ASP A 7 -35.38 8.88 22.65
CA ASP A 7 -34.89 7.53 22.42
C ASP A 7 -34.64 7.25 20.92
N CYS A 8 -33.70 6.34 20.69
CA CYS A 8 -33.57 5.35 19.60
C CYS A 8 -34.39 5.55 18.30
N GLY A 9 -33.67 5.77 17.19
CA GLY A 9 -34.16 5.57 15.82
C GLY A 9 -32.99 5.20 14.91
N GLY A 10 -33.10 4.08 14.20
CA GLY A 10 -31.99 3.39 13.55
C GLY A 10 -31.29 4.18 12.45
N LEU A 11 -29.97 4.06 12.40
CA LEU A 11 -29.20 4.31 11.18
C LEU A 11 -29.07 2.97 10.45
N SER A 12 -30.07 2.66 9.62
CA SER A 12 -29.88 1.74 8.51
C SER A 12 -28.83 2.36 7.59
N LEU A 13 -27.69 1.70 7.45
CA LEU A 13 -26.70 2.08 6.44
C LEU A 13 -27.39 2.05 5.06
N PRO A 14 -27.26 3.11 4.25
CA PRO A 14 -28.04 3.24 3.02
C PRO A 14 -27.63 2.17 2.00
N SER A 15 -28.61 1.38 1.60
CA SER A 15 -28.68 0.78 0.28
C SER A 15 -28.92 1.89 -0.74
N ASP A 16 -28.01 1.99 -1.71
CA ASP A 16 -28.24 2.44 -3.09
C ASP A 16 -27.10 3.34 -3.61
N SER A 17 -26.28 2.71 -4.46
CA SER A 17 -25.97 3.20 -5.80
C SER A 17 -25.64 4.69 -5.94
N VAL A 18 -24.35 5.01 -5.78
CA VAL A 18 -23.73 6.01 -6.67
C VAL A 18 -22.46 5.40 -7.25
N PHE A 19 -22.65 4.87 -8.44
CA PHE A 19 -21.61 4.63 -9.44
C PHE A 19 -20.86 5.95 -9.68
N CYS A 20 -19.74 6.17 -8.99
CA CYS A 20 -18.79 7.20 -9.38
C CYS A 20 -17.68 6.50 -10.18
N SER A 21 -17.92 6.36 -11.48
CA SER A 21 -16.87 6.06 -12.44
C SER A 21 -15.90 7.24 -12.46
N LEU A 22 -14.77 7.12 -11.75
CA LEU A 22 -13.65 8.05 -11.84
C LEU A 22 -12.38 7.24 -12.00
N HIS A 23 -12.06 6.97 -13.26
CA HIS A 23 -10.71 6.72 -13.71
C HIS A 23 -9.83 7.92 -13.32
N ALA A 24 -9.09 7.85 -12.20
CA ALA A 24 -8.20 8.95 -11.77
C ALA A 24 -7.07 8.55 -10.78
N ASN A 25 -6.70 7.26 -10.65
CA ASN A 25 -5.83 6.79 -9.55
C ASN A 25 -4.38 7.30 -9.56
N ASP A 26 -3.91 8.02 -10.57
CA ASP A 26 -2.61 8.70 -10.49
C ASP A 26 -2.69 10.02 -9.69
N SER A 27 -3.87 10.56 -9.38
CA SER A 27 -4.01 11.94 -8.86
C SER A 27 -3.87 12.10 -7.34
N ILE A 28 -4.12 11.06 -6.54
CA ILE A 28 -4.14 11.18 -5.07
C ILE A 28 -2.79 11.69 -4.54
N TRP A 29 -1.70 11.26 -5.15
CA TRP A 29 -0.34 11.59 -4.73
C TRP A 29 0.33 12.70 -5.54
N GLN A 30 -0.20 13.06 -6.71
CA GLN A 30 0.40 14.12 -7.55
C GLN A 30 0.33 15.51 -6.92
N HIS A 31 -0.65 15.77 -6.05
CA HIS A 31 -0.84 17.07 -5.41
C HIS A 31 -0.07 17.24 -4.09
N ASP A 32 0.44 16.15 -3.50
CA ASP A 32 1.26 16.24 -2.30
C ASP A 32 2.70 16.63 -2.69
N LYS A 33 3.05 17.89 -2.42
CA LYS A 33 4.38 18.46 -2.65
C LYS A 33 5.51 17.70 -1.93
N LYS A 34 5.19 16.88 -0.92
CA LYS A 34 6.16 16.06 -0.19
C LYS A 34 6.41 14.70 -0.85
N VAL A 35 5.63 14.34 -1.87
CA VAL A 35 5.95 13.21 -2.75
C VAL A 35 7.02 13.62 -3.75
N LEU A 36 8.29 13.43 -3.34
CA LEU A 36 9.43 13.67 -4.21
C LEU A 36 9.39 12.71 -5.42
N ARG A 37 9.94 13.11 -6.57
CA ARG A 37 10.04 12.21 -7.73
C ARG A 37 11.24 11.28 -7.63
N GLY A 38 11.03 10.04 -8.09
CA GLY A 38 11.99 8.98 -8.45
C GLY A 38 13.43 9.38 -8.79
N GLY A 39 14.43 8.67 -8.26
CA GLY A 39 15.74 8.54 -8.89
C GLY A 39 15.57 7.66 -10.12
N LYS A 40 16.55 7.68 -11.03
CA LYS A 40 16.49 6.89 -12.25
C LYS A 40 16.41 5.40 -11.90
N ALA A 41 15.26 4.76 -12.17
CA ALA A 41 15.16 3.31 -12.08
C ALA A 41 15.79 2.65 -13.31
N SER A 42 16.25 1.41 -13.12
CA SER A 42 16.57 0.52 -14.23
C SER A 42 15.29 0.15 -14.97
N ARG A 43 15.43 -0.25 -16.25
CA ARG A 43 14.31 -0.76 -17.05
C ARG A 43 13.71 -2.01 -16.41
N ASP A 44 14.55 -2.93 -15.96
CA ASP A 44 14.13 -4.16 -15.29
C ASP A 44 13.38 -3.89 -13.99
N GLY A 45 13.81 -2.87 -13.23
CA GLY A 45 13.12 -2.46 -12.01
C GLY A 45 11.73 -1.89 -12.29
N LEU A 46 11.59 -1.06 -13.34
CA LEU A 46 10.27 -0.54 -13.75
C LEU A 46 9.34 -1.64 -14.25
N GLU A 47 9.89 -2.61 -14.99
CA GLU A 47 9.13 -3.73 -15.52
C GLU A 47 8.70 -4.69 -14.42
N ALA A 48 9.58 -5.00 -13.47
CA ALA A 48 9.24 -5.79 -12.28
C ALA A 48 8.13 -5.13 -11.46
N GLU A 49 8.18 -3.81 -11.26
CA GLU A 49 7.13 -3.06 -10.57
C GLU A 49 5.79 -3.10 -11.33
N ARG A 50 5.82 -3.02 -12.66
CA ARG A 50 4.63 -3.15 -13.51
C ARG A 50 4.01 -4.54 -13.38
N ILE A 51 4.82 -5.60 -13.45
CA ILE A 51 4.36 -6.99 -13.30
C ILE A 51 3.80 -7.23 -11.89
N ALA A 52 4.47 -6.72 -10.86
CA ALA A 52 4.01 -6.82 -9.47
C ALA A 52 2.65 -6.14 -9.26
N ALA A 53 2.45 -4.94 -9.82
CA ALA A 53 1.16 -4.25 -9.78
C ALA A 53 0.06 -5.06 -10.47
N GLN A 54 0.33 -5.61 -11.65
CA GLN A 54 -0.64 -6.45 -12.37
C GLN A 54 -1.00 -7.73 -11.62
N ALA A 55 -0.03 -8.37 -10.96
CA ALA A 55 -0.29 -9.54 -10.13
C ALA A 55 -1.20 -9.19 -8.93
N LEU A 56 -0.95 -8.04 -8.30
CA LEU A 56 -1.80 -7.52 -7.21
C LEU A 56 -3.23 -7.25 -7.71
N GLU A 57 -3.39 -6.57 -8.84
CA GLU A 57 -4.70 -6.30 -9.45
C GLU A 57 -5.44 -7.60 -9.80
N ALA A 58 -4.73 -8.58 -10.35
CA ALA A 58 -5.30 -9.90 -10.65
C ALA A 58 -5.75 -10.66 -9.39
N ASP A 59 -5.07 -10.43 -8.25
CA ASP A 59 -5.44 -10.94 -6.93
C ASP A 59 -6.56 -10.13 -6.24
N GLY A 60 -7.10 -9.07 -6.89
CA GLY A 60 -8.21 -8.25 -6.37
C GLY A 60 -7.79 -6.99 -5.61
N TRP A 61 -6.51 -6.64 -5.59
CA TRP A 61 -6.01 -5.45 -4.91
C TRP A 61 -6.22 -4.19 -5.76
N GLN A 62 -6.72 -3.13 -5.13
CA GLN A 62 -6.73 -1.79 -5.74
C GLN A 62 -5.36 -1.13 -5.55
N ILE A 63 -4.72 -0.73 -6.65
CA ILE A 63 -3.49 0.05 -6.59
C ILE A 63 -3.82 1.51 -6.25
N LEU A 64 -3.36 1.96 -5.08
CA LEU A 64 -3.52 3.33 -4.59
C LEU A 64 -2.38 4.26 -5.03
N GLY A 65 -1.21 3.69 -5.34
CA GLY A 65 -0.08 4.44 -5.82
C GLY A 65 1.15 3.59 -6.04
N ARG A 66 2.07 4.11 -6.86
CA ARG A 66 3.36 3.47 -7.17
C ARG A 66 4.48 4.50 -7.00
N ARG A 67 5.66 4.04 -6.55
CA ARG A 67 6.87 4.86 -6.39
C ARG A 67 6.62 6.09 -5.52
N LEU A 68 5.85 5.90 -4.45
CA LEU A 68 5.46 6.96 -3.53
C LEU A 68 6.66 7.32 -2.69
N ARG A 69 7.17 8.53 -2.87
CA ARG A 69 8.20 9.06 -1.99
C ARG A 69 7.56 9.85 -0.89
N THR A 70 8.19 9.81 0.25
CA THR A 70 7.87 10.65 1.39
C THR A 70 9.17 11.26 1.88
N SER A 71 9.10 12.25 2.76
CA SER A 71 10.30 12.72 3.47
C SER A 71 10.94 11.61 4.32
N ALA A 72 10.21 10.53 4.62
CA ALA A 72 10.62 9.47 5.51
C ALA A 72 11.09 8.19 4.80
N GLY A 73 10.71 7.97 3.53
CA GLY A 73 11.00 6.74 2.80
C GLY A 73 10.42 6.72 1.38
N GLU A 74 10.48 5.56 0.76
CA GLU A 74 9.88 5.29 -0.55
C GLU A 74 9.09 3.99 -0.44
N ILE A 75 7.91 3.95 -1.06
CA ILE A 75 7.04 2.78 -1.18
C ILE A 75 6.94 2.47 -2.68
N ASP A 76 7.30 1.25 -3.08
CA ASP A 76 7.24 0.87 -4.49
C ASP A 76 5.80 0.74 -4.96
N ILE A 77 4.95 0.05 -4.21
CA ILE A 77 3.51 -0.07 -4.47
C ILE A 77 2.73 0.05 -3.16
N LEU A 78 1.69 0.88 -3.16
CA LEU A 78 0.67 0.94 -2.13
C LEU A 78 -0.63 0.38 -2.70
N ALA A 79 -1.21 -0.61 -2.03
CA ALA A 79 -2.42 -1.27 -2.49
C ALA A 79 -3.36 -1.58 -1.33
N GLU A 80 -4.66 -1.64 -1.60
CA GLU A 80 -5.68 -1.93 -0.59
C GLU A 80 -6.68 -2.96 -1.11
N MET A 81 -7.17 -3.81 -0.21
CA MET A 81 -8.23 -4.78 -0.49
C MET A 81 -9.06 -4.95 0.79
N ASP A 82 -10.36 -4.68 0.72
CA ASP A 82 -11.30 -4.81 1.85
C ASP A 82 -10.82 -4.12 3.14
N GLY A 83 -10.25 -2.92 3.02
CA GLY A 83 -9.72 -2.14 4.15
C GLY A 83 -8.37 -2.60 4.69
N LEU A 84 -7.77 -3.66 4.14
CA LEU A 84 -6.40 -4.08 4.46
C LEU A 84 -5.41 -3.36 3.56
N LEU A 85 -4.49 -2.59 4.15
CA LEU A 85 -3.46 -1.84 3.42
C LEU A 85 -2.16 -2.65 3.28
N ALA A 86 -1.68 -2.82 2.05
CA ALA A 86 -0.39 -3.43 1.74
C ALA A 86 0.62 -2.39 1.27
N ILE A 87 1.71 -2.28 2.01
CA ILE A 87 2.94 -1.59 1.60
C ILE A 87 3.85 -2.64 0.99
N VAL A 88 4.07 -2.55 -0.32
CA VAL A 88 4.76 -3.60 -1.07
C VAL A 88 6.10 -3.08 -1.57
N GLU A 89 7.17 -3.80 -1.21
CA GLU A 89 8.48 -3.66 -1.82
C GLU A 89 8.59 -4.62 -3.01
N VAL A 90 9.15 -4.15 -4.13
CA VAL A 90 9.38 -4.98 -5.32
C VAL A 90 10.87 -5.25 -5.51
N LYS A 91 11.22 -6.52 -5.76
CA LYS A 91 12.61 -6.93 -6.00
C LYS A 91 12.73 -7.71 -7.29
N TYR A 92 13.50 -7.17 -8.22
CA TYR A 92 13.97 -7.90 -9.39
C TYR A 92 15.15 -8.82 -9.01
N ARG A 93 15.07 -10.10 -9.40
CA ARG A 93 16.12 -11.11 -9.19
C ARG A 93 16.29 -11.99 -10.44
N PRO A 94 17.46 -12.59 -10.68
CA PRO A 94 17.62 -13.59 -11.74
C PRO A 94 16.67 -14.79 -11.62
N THR A 95 16.46 -15.31 -10.41
CA THR A 95 15.53 -16.42 -10.15
C THR A 95 14.72 -16.20 -8.87
N LEU A 96 13.56 -16.87 -8.76
CA LEU A 96 12.76 -16.85 -7.52
C LEU A 96 13.45 -17.56 -6.34
N SER A 97 14.44 -18.42 -6.56
CA SER A 97 15.17 -19.09 -5.46
C SER A 97 16.02 -18.11 -4.66
N GLU A 98 16.41 -16.97 -5.27
CA GLU A 98 17.10 -15.88 -4.58
C GLU A 98 16.17 -15.00 -3.73
N ALA A 99 14.88 -15.35 -3.60
CA ALA A 99 13.89 -14.64 -2.79
C ALA A 99 14.12 -14.73 -1.25
N ALA A 100 15.37 -14.92 -0.81
CA ALA A 100 15.73 -15.02 0.60
C ALA A 100 15.45 -13.69 1.34
N HIS A 101 14.67 -13.76 2.42
CA HIS A 101 14.43 -12.76 3.48
C HIS A 101 15.03 -11.36 3.22
N ALA A 102 14.27 -10.44 2.61
CA ALA A 102 14.91 -9.28 1.98
C ALA A 102 14.46 -7.89 2.47
N LEU A 103 14.03 -7.73 3.72
CA LEU A 103 13.90 -6.40 4.33
C LEU A 103 14.81 -6.30 5.55
N GLY A 104 16.00 -5.72 5.36
CA GLY A 104 16.91 -5.43 6.47
C GLY A 104 16.33 -4.39 7.43
N PRO A 105 16.84 -4.28 8.67
CA PRO A 105 16.27 -3.39 9.70
C PRO A 105 16.11 -1.93 9.25
N ARG A 106 17.09 -1.40 8.50
CA ARG A 106 17.03 -0.03 7.96
C ARG A 106 15.90 0.13 6.94
N GLN A 107 15.64 -0.89 6.13
CA GLN A 107 14.59 -0.85 5.12
C GLN A 107 13.20 -0.96 5.77
N ARG A 108 13.04 -1.86 6.75
CA ARG A 108 11.83 -1.94 7.58
C ARG A 108 11.49 -0.59 8.20
N LYS A 109 12.46 0.05 8.87
CA LYS A 109 12.27 1.38 9.48
C LYS A 109 11.82 2.45 8.47
N ARG A 110 12.37 2.44 7.24
CA ARG A 110 11.96 3.38 6.18
C ARG A 110 10.54 3.12 5.68
N LEU A 111 10.17 1.86 5.51
CA LEU A 111 8.83 1.48 5.10
C LEU A 111 7.80 1.82 6.17
N ILE A 112 8.10 1.56 7.45
CA ILE A 112 7.24 1.96 8.58
C ILE A 112 7.03 3.47 8.57
N ALA A 113 8.11 4.25 8.47
CA ALA A 113 8.00 5.70 8.49
C ALA A 113 7.25 6.26 7.25
N ALA A 114 7.38 5.62 6.09
CA ALA A 114 6.59 5.95 4.92
C ALA A 114 5.10 5.59 5.08
N ALA A 115 4.80 4.42 5.67
CA ALA A 115 3.43 4.02 5.99
C ALA A 115 2.78 4.99 6.99
N SER A 116 3.49 5.41 8.04
CA SER A 116 2.99 6.42 8.98
C SER A 116 2.68 7.74 8.30
N TYR A 117 3.51 8.16 7.34
CA TYR A 117 3.25 9.37 6.56
C TYR A 117 1.99 9.23 5.70
N VAL A 118 1.79 8.07 5.05
CA VAL A 118 0.58 7.79 4.27
C VAL A 118 -0.67 7.83 5.15
N LEU A 119 -0.68 7.12 6.27
CA LEU A 119 -1.84 7.04 7.17
C LEU A 119 -2.17 8.38 7.84
N ALA A 120 -1.17 9.24 8.06
CA ALA A 120 -1.42 10.60 8.55
C ALA A 120 -2.14 11.49 7.53
N GLN A 121 -2.02 11.19 6.23
CA GLN A 121 -2.69 11.92 5.16
C GLN A 121 -4.00 11.27 4.72
N HIS A 122 -4.10 9.96 4.87
CA HIS A 122 -5.23 9.13 4.48
C HIS A 122 -5.63 8.23 5.66
N PRO A 123 -6.25 8.80 6.71
CA PRO A 123 -6.69 8.03 7.88
C PRO A 123 -7.79 7.00 7.55
N GLU A 124 -8.41 7.10 6.38
CA GLU A 124 -9.38 6.13 5.86
C GLU A 124 -8.75 4.83 5.34
N TYR A 125 -7.43 4.78 5.11
CA TYR A 125 -6.75 3.58 4.65
C TYR A 125 -6.41 2.62 5.77
N GLY A 126 -6.43 1.32 5.48
CA GLY A 126 -5.94 0.31 6.43
C GLY A 126 -6.83 0.14 7.65
N THR A 127 -8.14 0.33 7.51
CA THR A 127 -9.13 0.14 8.60
C THR A 127 -9.11 -1.27 9.19
N GLU A 128 -8.77 -2.27 8.37
CA GLU A 128 -8.57 -3.67 8.78
C GLU A 128 -7.10 -4.03 9.05
N GLY A 129 -6.24 -3.01 9.08
CA GLY A 129 -4.83 -3.12 9.42
C GLY A 129 -3.89 -2.88 8.25
N VAL A 130 -2.61 -3.06 8.55
CA VAL A 130 -1.49 -2.75 7.66
C VAL A 130 -0.54 -3.93 7.58
N ARG A 131 -0.02 -4.21 6.39
CA ARG A 131 1.03 -5.21 6.18
C ARG A 131 2.14 -4.72 5.27
N PHE A 132 3.31 -5.31 5.46
CA PHE A 132 4.44 -5.11 4.58
C PHE A 132 4.73 -6.39 3.82
N ASP A 133 4.59 -6.32 2.51
CA ASP A 133 4.83 -7.45 1.62
C ASP A 133 6.11 -7.23 0.81
N VAL A 134 6.69 -8.33 0.35
CA VAL A 134 7.73 -8.31 -0.68
C VAL A 134 7.25 -9.09 -1.88
N ILE A 135 7.26 -8.47 -3.05
CA ILE A 135 7.08 -9.17 -4.32
C ILE A 135 8.44 -9.32 -4.99
N VAL A 136 8.81 -10.56 -5.28
CA VAL A 136 9.98 -10.88 -6.10
C VAL A 136 9.50 -11.20 -7.52
N VAL A 137 10.09 -10.52 -8.50
CA VAL A 137 9.87 -10.79 -9.92
C VAL A 137 11.18 -11.27 -10.53
N ASP A 138 11.16 -12.40 -11.22
CA ASP A 138 12.34 -12.90 -11.90
C ASP A 138 12.46 -12.44 -13.37
N MET A 139 13.56 -12.78 -14.03
CA MET A 139 13.79 -12.43 -15.45
C MET A 139 12.80 -13.09 -16.42
N ALA A 140 12.10 -14.14 -15.99
CA ALA A 140 11.04 -14.77 -16.76
C ALA A 140 9.66 -14.14 -16.49
N GLY A 141 9.59 -13.12 -15.63
CA GLY A 141 8.34 -12.48 -15.22
C GLY A 141 7.53 -13.28 -14.21
N GLN A 142 8.11 -14.34 -13.61
CA GLN A 142 7.43 -15.08 -12.55
C GLN A 142 7.38 -14.24 -11.28
N VAL A 143 6.25 -14.34 -10.58
CA VAL A 143 5.97 -13.56 -9.39
C VAL A 143 5.91 -14.46 -8.17
N ARG A 144 6.61 -14.06 -7.10
CA ARG A 144 6.43 -14.64 -5.77
C ARG A 144 6.17 -13.53 -4.76
N ARG A 145 5.00 -13.55 -4.13
CA ARG A 145 4.66 -12.67 -3.01
C ARG A 145 5.01 -13.35 -1.69
N ILE A 146 5.78 -12.66 -0.85
CA ILE A 146 5.92 -12.94 0.56
C ILE A 146 4.98 -11.97 1.27
N THR A 147 3.82 -12.47 1.67
CA THR A 147 2.87 -11.70 2.48
C THR A 147 3.38 -11.58 3.90
N ASP A 148 3.09 -10.46 4.57
CA ASP A 148 3.42 -10.25 5.98
C ASP A 148 4.92 -10.47 6.26
N ALA A 149 5.76 -9.95 5.37
CA ALA A 149 7.21 -9.97 5.58
C ALA A 149 7.59 -9.32 6.92
N PHE A 150 6.76 -8.40 7.40
CA PHE A 150 6.59 -8.00 8.79
C PHE A 150 5.28 -7.21 8.98
N ARG A 151 4.89 -6.98 10.25
CA ARG A 151 3.73 -6.16 10.62
C ARG A 151 4.14 -4.93 11.46
N LEU A 152 3.25 -3.93 11.59
CA LEU A 152 3.54 -2.71 12.37
C LEU A 152 3.64 -2.98 13.88
N ASP A 153 2.77 -3.84 14.40
CA ASP A 153 2.65 -4.22 15.81
C ASP A 153 3.85 -5.03 16.33
N GLU A 154 4.54 -5.76 15.45
CA GLU A 154 5.74 -6.54 15.78
C GLU A 154 6.95 -5.67 16.20
N GLU A 155 6.98 -4.39 15.80
CA GLU A 155 8.14 -3.49 15.99
C GLU A 155 7.98 -2.55 17.21
N GLY A 156 6.95 -2.73 18.04
CA GLY A 156 6.72 -1.93 19.25
C GLY A 156 6.33 -0.48 18.98
N TRP A 157 5.64 -0.23 17.86
CA TRP A 157 5.15 1.10 17.50
C TRP A 157 3.93 1.50 18.38
N PRO A 158 3.87 2.75 18.88
CA PRO A 158 2.81 3.23 19.79
C PRO A 158 1.47 3.52 19.10
#